data_AF-A0AAV8ZIK1-F1
#
_entry.id   AF-A0AAV8ZIK1-F1
#
_cell.length_a   1.000
_cell.length_b   1.000
_cell.length_c   1.000
_cell.angle_alpha   90.00
_cell.angle_beta   90.00
_cell.angle_gamma   90.00
#
_symmetry.space_group_name_H-M   'P 1'
#
loop_
_entity.id
_entity.type
_entity.pdbx_description
1 polymer ?
#
loop_
_entity_poly.entity_id
_entity_poly.type
_entity_poly.pdbx_seq_one_letter_code
_entity_poly.pdbx_strand_id
1 'polypeptide(L)'
;MATGKKTTTKFTIKDSQESVLFLGTNQQEIEDRIDHLKKRNVSIQPFVYCIGKDIFSVEDICVIFDDIRFKFSNVLRALDICFKIIYLFDLEFPAESVVFILFIEICFFKFKSAITNSKVHILCEYLADQSTQ
;
A
#
# COMPACT_ATOMS: atom_id res chain seq x y z
N MET A 1 36.67 8.53 -9.35
CA MET A 1 35.64 7.47 -9.38
C MET A 1 35.14 7.28 -7.95
N ALA A 2 33.99 7.86 -7.61
CA ALA A 2 33.41 7.74 -6.28
C ALA A 2 32.48 6.53 -6.26
N THR A 3 32.84 5.50 -5.50
CA THR A 3 32.03 4.30 -5.24
C THR A 3 30.82 4.71 -4.42
N GLY A 4 29.67 4.89 -5.10
CA GLY A 4 28.40 5.25 -4.48
C GLY A 4 27.95 4.17 -3.49
N LYS A 5 28.03 4.49 -2.19
CA LYS A 5 27.52 3.65 -1.10
C LYS A 5 26.00 3.54 -1.28
N LYS A 6 25.49 2.37 -1.71
CA LYS A 6 24.04 2.12 -1.79
C LYS A 6 23.48 2.18 -0.37
N THR A 7 22.79 3.26 -0.03
CA THR A 7 22.11 3.42 1.25
C THR A 7 20.86 2.55 1.21
N THR A 8 20.91 1.38 1.86
CA THR A 8 19.72 0.54 2.05
C THR A 8 18.86 1.13 3.16
N THR A 9 17.77 1.80 2.81
CA THR A 9 16.76 2.23 3.78
C THR A 9 16.09 0.99 4.38
N LYS A 10 16.08 0.88 5.72
CA LYS A 10 15.37 -0.19 6.43
C LYS A 10 14.02 0.34 6.91
N PHE A 11 12.97 -0.41 6.62
CA PHE A 11 11.61 -0.12 7.06
C PHE A 11 11.19 -1.06 8.19
N THR A 12 10.42 -0.55 9.13
CA THR A 12 9.79 -1.35 10.18
C THR A 12 8.52 -2.01 9.65
N ILE A 13 8.02 -3.03 10.37
CA ILE A 13 6.72 -3.65 10.05
C ILE A 13 5.60 -2.59 10.05
N LYS A 14 5.67 -1.65 10.98
CA LYS A 14 4.71 -0.56 11.08
C LYS A 14 4.76 0.36 9.86
N ASP A 15 5.95 0.70 9.37
CA ASP A 15 6.11 1.49 8.14
C ASP A 15 5.48 0.75 6.95
N SER A 16 5.72 -0.56 6.82
CA SER A 16 5.09 -1.37 5.78
C SER A 16 3.56 -1.37 5.87
N GLN A 17 3.00 -1.56 7.06
CA GLN A 17 1.54 -1.54 7.26
C GLN A 17 0.94 -0.17 6.94
N GLU A 18 1.52 0.87 7.53
CA GLU A 18 1.09 2.25 7.32
C GLU A 18 1.31 2.72 5.90
N SER A 19 2.16 2.07 5.09
CA SER A 19 2.36 2.37 3.67
C SER A 19 1.28 1.80 2.74
N VAL A 20 0.45 0.89 3.26
CA VAL A 20 -0.67 0.28 2.53
C VAL A 20 -1.98 0.90 2.97
N LEU A 21 -2.15 1.02 4.29
CA LEU A 21 -3.34 1.55 4.93
C LEU A 21 -2.94 2.32 6.18
N PHE A 22 -3.32 3.59 6.24
CA PHE A 22 -3.16 4.40 7.44
C PHE A 22 -4.50 4.51 8.17
N LEU A 23 -4.52 4.10 9.44
CA LEU A 23 -5.66 4.25 10.32
C LEU A 23 -5.40 5.42 11.28
N GLY A 24 -6.14 6.51 11.10
CA GLY A 24 -6.18 7.62 12.05
C GLY A 24 -7.37 7.49 12.99
N THR A 25 -7.27 8.06 14.19
CA THR A 25 -8.40 8.10 15.13
C THR A 25 -9.44 9.15 14.76
N ASN A 26 -9.04 10.16 13.98
CA ASN A 26 -9.87 11.27 13.56
C ASN A 26 -9.32 11.91 12.26
N GLN A 27 -10.07 12.84 11.69
CA GLN A 27 -9.70 13.53 10.45
C GLN A 27 -8.38 14.29 10.56
N GLN A 28 -8.07 14.92 11.71
CA GLN A 28 -6.87 15.73 11.87
C GLN A 28 -5.60 14.89 11.72
N GLU A 29 -5.58 13.66 12.26
CA GLU A 29 -4.44 12.75 12.11
C GLU A 29 -4.18 12.38 10.64
N ILE A 30 -5.24 12.28 9.83
CA ILE A 30 -5.13 12.03 8.39
C ILE A 30 -4.47 13.23 7.71
N GLU A 31 -4.92 14.45 8.02
CA GLU A 31 -4.33 15.68 7.47
C GLU A 31 -2.86 15.83 7.87
N ASP A 32 -2.54 15.63 9.15
CA ASP A 32 -1.18 15.73 9.68
C ASP A 32 -0.25 14.73 8.97
N ARG A 33 -0.76 13.51 8.70
CA ARG A 33 -0.02 12.49 7.94
C ARG A 33 0.21 12.92 6.49
N ILE A 34 -0.81 13.45 5.81
CA ILE A 34 -0.68 13.95 4.43
C ILE A 34 0.33 15.10 4.37
N ASP A 35 0.23 16.07 5.28
CA ASP A 35 1.14 17.21 5.35
C ASP A 35 2.59 16.79 5.62
N HIS A 36 2.77 15.79 6.50
CA HIS A 36 4.08 15.22 6.76
C HIS A 36 4.67 14.54 5.52
N LEU A 37 3.85 13.83 4.74
CA LEU A 37 4.28 13.22 3.48
C LEU A 37 4.59 14.27 2.41
N LYS A 38 3.75 15.31 2.27
CA LYS A 38 3.96 16.43 1.33
C LYS A 38 5.28 17.15 1.59
N LYS A 39 5.64 17.36 2.87
CA LYS A 39 6.91 17.99 3.26
C LYS A 39 8.15 17.18 2.86
N ARG A 40 8.02 15.88 2.55
CA ARG A 40 9.17 15.03 2.20
C ARG A 40 9.62 15.17 0.74
N ASN A 41 8.97 15.98 -0.10
CA ASN A 41 9.29 16.14 -1.54
C ASN A 41 9.40 14.80 -2.30
N VAL A 42 8.67 13.79 -1.85
CA VAL A 42 8.51 12.51 -2.53
C VAL A 42 7.09 12.46 -3.09
N SER A 43 6.92 11.86 -4.27
CA SER A 43 5.59 11.60 -4.83
C SER A 43 4.74 10.83 -3.82
N ILE A 44 3.57 11.37 -3.47
CA ILE A 44 2.63 10.66 -2.61
C ILE A 44 1.85 9.70 -3.49
N GLN A 45 2.16 8.41 -3.35
CA GLN A 45 1.45 7.38 -4.08
C GLN A 45 0.02 7.25 -3.55
N PRO A 46 -0.93 6.77 -4.40
CA PRO A 46 -2.29 6.49 -3.97
C PRO A 46 -2.28 5.65 -2.71
N PHE A 47 -3.17 6.00 -1.78
CA PHE A 47 -3.09 5.45 -0.43
C PHE A 47 -4.47 5.29 0.19
N VAL A 48 -4.64 4.19 0.93
CA VAL A 48 -5.89 3.94 1.68
C VAL A 48 -5.77 4.60 3.05
N TYR A 49 -6.72 5.47 3.35
CA TYR A 49 -6.88 6.12 4.65
C TYR A 49 -8.19 5.67 5.28
N CYS A 50 -8.11 5.30 6.55
CA CYS A 50 -9.24 4.91 7.36
C CYS A 50 -9.31 5.79 8.60
N ILE A 51 -10.52 6.10 9.04
CA ILE A 51 -10.79 6.72 10.35
C ILE A 51 -11.53 5.70 11.20
N GLY A 52 -11.08 5.49 12.42
CA GLY A 52 -11.74 4.60 13.36
C GLY A 52 -10.92 4.35 14.61
N LYS A 53 -11.52 3.69 15.60
CA LYS A 53 -10.84 3.34 16.85
C LYS A 53 -9.74 2.30 16.65
N ASP A 54 -10.01 1.32 15.77
CA ASP A 54 -9.13 0.22 15.43
C ASP A 54 -9.53 -0.36 14.05
N ILE A 55 -8.75 -1.32 13.53
CA ILE A 55 -8.96 -1.92 12.21
C ILE A 55 -10.28 -2.71 12.09
N PHE A 56 -10.91 -3.06 13.20
CA PHE A 56 -12.19 -3.76 13.24
C PHE A 56 -13.38 -2.80 13.38
N SER A 57 -13.11 -1.53 13.69
CA SER A 57 -14.08 -0.48 14.00
C SER A 57 -13.84 0.76 13.14
N VAL A 58 -13.89 0.58 11.82
CA VAL A 58 -13.64 1.63 10.83
C VAL A 58 -14.94 2.39 10.50
N GLU A 59 -14.88 3.71 10.53
CA GLU A 59 -16.02 4.63 10.38
C GLU A 59 -16.01 5.37 9.03
N ASP A 60 -14.82 5.77 8.54
CA ASP A 60 -14.65 6.39 7.22
C ASP A 60 -13.47 5.72 6.50
N ILE A 61 -13.60 5.52 5.19
CA ILE A 61 -12.61 4.87 4.34
C ILE A 61 -12.50 5.72 3.08
N CYS A 62 -11.29 6.15 2.75
CA CYS A 62 -11.04 6.84 1.51
C CYS A 62 -9.71 6.44 0.87
N VAL A 63 -9.65 6.58 -0.45
CA VAL A 63 -8.39 6.60 -1.19
C VAL A 63 -8.11 8.05 -1.55
N ILE A 64 -6.89 8.50 -1.29
CA ILE A 64 -6.46 9.84 -1.70
C ILE A 64 -5.50 9.70 -2.88
N PHE A 65 -5.79 10.44 -3.94
CA PHE A 65 -4.95 10.54 -5.12
C PHE A 65 -5.10 11.92 -5.74
N ASP A 66 -3.96 12.60 -5.98
CA ASP A 66 -3.91 13.95 -6.55
C ASP A 66 -4.82 14.95 -5.80
N ASP A 67 -4.74 14.95 -4.47
CA ASP A 67 -5.58 15.76 -3.56
C ASP A 67 -7.10 15.51 -3.63
N ILE A 68 -7.55 14.54 -4.43
CA ILE A 68 -8.93 14.09 -4.51
C ILE A 68 -9.14 12.92 -3.54
N ARG A 69 -10.27 12.97 -2.81
CA ARG A 69 -10.67 11.91 -1.85
C ARG A 69 -11.81 11.09 -2.41
N PHE A 70 -11.55 9.82 -2.66
CA PHE A 70 -12.55 8.84 -3.10
C PHE A 70 -13.06 8.08 -1.87
N LYS A 71 -14.32 8.25 -1.50
CA LYS A 71 -14.91 7.54 -0.36
C LYS A 71 -15.38 6.13 -0.72
N PHE A 72 -15.25 5.21 0.23
CA PHE A 72 -15.65 3.82 0.10
C PHE A 72 -16.37 3.32 1.36
N SER A 73 -17.21 2.30 1.20
CA SER A 73 -17.85 1.58 2.32
C SER A 73 -17.11 0.31 2.73
N ASN A 74 -16.05 -0.05 2.00
CA ASN A 74 -15.34 -1.31 2.17
C ASN A 74 -13.84 -1.13 1.91
N VAL A 75 -13.02 -1.58 2.86
CA VAL A 75 -11.55 -1.45 2.81
C VAL A 75 -10.95 -2.25 1.65
N LEU A 76 -11.44 -3.46 1.39
CA LEU A 76 -10.96 -4.27 0.26
C LEU A 76 -11.27 -3.58 -1.08
N ARG A 77 -12.42 -2.91 -1.19
CA ARG A 77 -12.74 -2.13 -2.40
C ARG A 77 -11.85 -0.89 -2.53
N ALA A 78 -11.57 -0.20 -1.43
CA ALA A 78 -10.62 0.91 -1.43
C ALA A 78 -9.23 0.44 -1.86
N LEU A 79 -8.74 -0.69 -1.34
CA LEU A 79 -7.46 -1.29 -1.71
C LEU A 79 -7.41 -1.71 -3.18
N ASP A 80 -8.46 -2.36 -3.69
CA ASP A 80 -8.59 -2.73 -5.11
C ASP A 80 -8.51 -1.50 -6.04
N ILE A 81 -9.24 -0.43 -5.71
CA ILE A 81 -9.19 0.81 -6.48
C ILE A 81 -7.83 1.50 -6.34
N CYS A 82 -7.27 1.56 -5.14
CA CYS A 82 -5.93 2.11 -4.90
C CYS A 82 -4.87 1.42 -5.78
N PHE A 83 -4.88 0.09 -5.81
CA PHE A 83 -3.99 -0.70 -6.65
C PHE A 83 -4.22 -0.42 -8.14
N LYS A 84 -5.48 -0.36 -8.59
CA LYS A 84 -5.81 -0.02 -9.99
C LYS A 84 -5.36 1.38 -10.39
N ILE A 85 -5.42 2.37 -9.49
CA ILE A 85 -4.91 3.72 -9.75
C ILE A 85 -3.39 3.65 -9.98
N ILE A 86 -2.65 2.92 -9.13
CA ILE A 86 -1.20 2.76 -9.30
C ILE A 86 -0.88 2.21 -10.70
N TYR A 87 -1.59 1.19 -11.17
CA TYR A 87 -1.38 0.65 -12.52
C TYR A 87 -1.86 1.56 -13.64
N LEU A 88 -3.04 2.18 -13.49
CA LEU A 88 -3.63 3.01 -14.53
C LEU A 88 -2.75 4.22 -14.86
N PHE A 89 -2.07 4.76 -13.86
CA PHE A 89 -1.20 5.93 -13.98
C PHE A 89 0.29 5.58 -14.03
N ASP A 90 0.66 4.30 -14.14
CA ASP A 90 2.05 3.81 -14.17
C ASP A 90 2.92 4.35 -13.03
N LEU A 91 2.39 4.27 -11.80
CA LEU A 91 3.01 4.79 -10.59
C LEU A 91 3.90 3.74 -9.92
N GLU A 92 4.97 4.17 -9.25
CA GLU A 92 5.82 3.29 -8.46
C GLU A 92 5.11 2.74 -7.20
N PHE A 93 5.49 1.54 -6.76
CA PHE A 93 4.99 1.03 -5.47
C PHE A 93 5.72 1.70 -4.29
N PRO A 94 5.02 1.94 -3.16
CA PRO A 94 5.65 2.29 -1.89
C PRO A 94 6.78 1.32 -1.54
N ALA A 95 7.99 1.85 -1.32
CA ALA A 95 9.17 1.05 -1.03
C ALA A 95 9.04 0.26 0.29
N GLU A 96 8.28 0.81 1.24
CA GLU A 96 7.96 0.25 2.55
C GLU A 96 7.17 -1.06 2.44
N SER A 97 6.28 -1.20 1.46
CA SER A 97 5.37 -2.34 1.31
C SER A 97 5.49 -3.06 -0.03
N VAL A 98 6.55 -2.82 -0.80
CA VAL A 98 6.74 -3.42 -2.12
C VAL A 98 6.50 -4.93 -2.12
N VAL A 99 6.99 -5.66 -1.10
CA VAL A 99 6.79 -7.12 -1.01
C VAL A 99 5.33 -7.51 -0.82
N PHE A 100 4.57 -6.75 -0.03
CA PHE A 100 3.15 -6.96 0.16
C PHE A 100 2.36 -6.63 -1.12
N ILE A 101 2.72 -5.55 -1.81
CA ILE A 101 2.06 -5.16 -3.05
C ILE A 101 2.34 -6.18 -4.17
N LEU A 102 3.56 -6.73 -4.25
CA LEU A 102 3.90 -7.85 -5.15
C LEU A 102 3.06 -9.10 -4.85
N PHE A 103 2.79 -9.38 -3.58
CA PHE A 103 1.90 -10.46 -3.19
C PHE A 103 0.47 -10.22 -3.70
N ILE A 104 -0.05 -9.00 -3.59
CA ILE A 104 -1.35 -8.64 -4.15
C ILE A 104 -1.35 -8.78 -5.68
N GLU A 105 -0.33 -8.24 -6.35
CA GLU A 105 -0.14 -8.30 -7.80
C GLU A 105 -0.19 -9.73 -8.34
N ILE A 106 0.63 -10.61 -7.76
CA ILE A 106 0.84 -11.97 -8.28
C ILE A 106 -0.30 -12.89 -7.82
N CYS A 107 -0.65 -12.88 -6.53
CA CYS A 107 -1.61 -13.86 -6.01
C CYS A 107 -3.06 -13.49 -6.38
N PHE A 108 -3.43 -12.21 -6.42
CA PHE A 108 -4.83 -11.79 -6.62
C PHE A 108 -5.10 -11.23 -8.02
N PHE A 109 -4.24 -10.34 -8.52
CA PHE A 109 -4.42 -9.74 -9.85
C PHE A 109 -3.88 -10.59 -11.00
N LYS A 110 -3.05 -11.60 -10.70
CA LYS A 110 -2.42 -12.51 -11.67
C LYS A 110 -1.59 -11.77 -12.74
N PHE A 111 -1.02 -10.62 -12.37
CA PHE A 111 -0.15 -9.87 -13.27
C PHE A 111 1.27 -10.47 -13.28
N LYS A 112 1.95 -10.28 -14.41
CA LYS A 112 3.37 -10.64 -14.52
C LYS A 112 4.19 -9.52 -13.90
N SER A 113 4.67 -9.74 -12.69
CA SER A 113 5.55 -8.78 -12.05
C SER A 113 6.93 -8.78 -12.68
N ALA A 114 7.49 -7.60 -12.89
CA ALA A 114 8.89 -7.42 -13.28
C ALA A 114 9.85 -7.72 -12.12
N ILE A 115 9.35 -7.67 -10.88
CA ILE A 115 10.12 -7.89 -9.66
C ILE A 115 9.79 -9.28 -9.12
N THR A 116 10.80 -10.13 -8.95
CA THR A 116 10.62 -11.48 -8.41
C THR A 116 10.97 -11.53 -6.93
N ASN A 117 10.12 -12.20 -6.15
CA ASN A 117 10.37 -12.47 -4.74
C ASN A 117 9.99 -13.91 -4.41
N SER A 118 10.98 -14.75 -4.08
CA SER A 118 10.78 -16.19 -3.85
C SER A 118 9.78 -16.48 -2.74
N LYS A 119 9.76 -15.67 -1.68
CA LYS A 119 8.81 -15.84 -0.56
C LYS A 119 7.37 -15.60 -1.00
N VAL A 120 7.15 -14.63 -1.89
CA VAL A 120 5.82 -14.34 -2.45
C VAL A 120 5.35 -15.51 -3.31
N HIS A 121 6.22 -16.06 -4.16
CA HIS A 121 5.86 -17.23 -4.99
C HIS A 121 5.49 -18.45 -4.14
N ILE A 122 6.31 -18.80 -3.14
CA ILE A 122 6.03 -19.90 -2.22
C ILE A 122 4.69 -19.69 -1.51
N LEU A 123 4.40 -18.46 -1.07
CA LEU A 123 3.13 -18.15 -0.43
C LEU A 123 1.94 -18.26 -1.39
N CYS A 124 2.06 -17.79 -2.63
CA CYS A 124 1.00 -17.93 -3.64
C CYS A 124 0.72 -19.41 -3.96
N GLU A 125 1.76 -20.24 -4.08
CA GLU A 125 1.64 -21.68 -4.29
C GLU A 125 0.89 -22.34 -3.12
N TYR A 126 1.34 -22.06 -1.89
CA TYR A 126 0.68 -22.58 -0.69
C TYR A 126 -0.81 -22.21 -0.61
N LEU A 127 -1.15 -20.95 -0.90
CA LEU A 127 -2.55 -20.50 -0.89
C LEU A 127 -3.38 -21.16 -1.99
N ALA A 128 -2.81 -21.38 -3.18
CA ALA A 128 -3.48 -22.04 -4.28
C ALA A 128 -3.86 -23.49 -3.94
N ASP A 129 -2.94 -24.20 -3.28
CA ASP A 129 -3.15 -25.59 -2.83
C ASP A 129 -4.30 -25.69 -1.81
N GLN A 130 -4.42 -24.72 -0.91
CA GLN A 130 -5.51 -24.70 0.10
C GLN A 130 -6.87 -24.37 -0.50
N SER A 131 -6.94 -23.59 -1.59
CA SER A 131 -8.21 -23.25 -2.25
C SER A 131 -8.78 -24.36 -3.15
N THR A 132 -8.05 -25.47 -3.32
CA THR A 132 -8.47 -26.62 -4.14
C THR A 132 -9.07 -27.76 -3.30
N GLN A 133 -9.07 -27.64 -1.96
CA GLN A 133 -9.74 -28.53 -1.02
C GLN A 133 -11.10 -27.96 -0.59
#